data_AF-A0A656JQ90-F1
#
_entry.id   AF-A0A656JQ90-F1
#
_cell.length_a   1.000
_cell.length_b   1.000
_cell.length_c   1.000
_cell.angle_alpha   90.00
_cell.angle_beta   90.00
_cell.angle_gamma   90.00
#
_symmetry.space_group_name_H-M   'P 1'
#
loop_
_entity.id
_entity.type
_entity.pdbx_description
1 polymer ?
#
loop_
_entity_poly.entity_id
_entity_poly.type
_entity_poly.pdbx_seq_one_letter_code
_entity_poly.pdbx_strand_id
1 'polypeptide(L)' 'MAAITRQKVIAIEKGDLSVGMMAYARVLGALDCELSVIPAAMPTLDEIQGVFD' A
#
# COMPACT_ATOMS: atom_id res chain seq x y z
N MET A 1 -10.11 12.76 -11.01
CA MET A 1 -8.66 12.78 -11.36
C MET A 1 -7.83 12.77 -10.07
N ALA A 2 -6.84 11.90 -9.93
CA ALA A 2 -6.09 11.69 -8.68
C ALA A 2 -5.06 12.79 -8.30
N ALA A 3 -4.90 13.84 -9.13
CA ALA A 3 -3.95 14.95 -8.92
C ALA A 3 -2.51 14.52 -8.57
N ILE A 4 -2.00 13.50 -9.28
CA ILE A 4 -0.63 13.01 -9.17
C ILE A 4 0.00 12.84 -10.56
N THR A 5 1.33 12.84 -10.63
CA THR A 5 2.08 12.68 -11.89
C THR A 5 2.07 11.24 -12.37
N ARG A 6 2.27 11.01 -13.69
CA ARG A 6 2.42 9.65 -14.25
C ARG A 6 3.56 8.86 -13.59
N GLN A 7 4.68 9.52 -13.27
CA GLN A 7 5.78 8.88 -12.54
C GLN A 7 5.32 8.31 -11.20
N LYS A 8 4.43 9.03 -10.48
CA LYS A 8 3.90 8.57 -9.20
C LYS A 8 2.93 7.40 -9.37
N VAL A 9 2.13 7.38 -10.43
CA VAL A 9 1.27 6.22 -10.78
C VAL A 9 2.13 4.97 -11.04
N ILE A 10 3.21 5.10 -11.81
CA ILE A 10 4.12 3.97 -12.09
C ILE A 10 4.76 3.43 -10.80
N ALA A 11 5.15 4.31 -9.87
CA ALA A 11 5.71 3.89 -8.59
C ALA A 11 4.67 3.14 -7.71
N ILE A 12 3.41 3.60 -7.73
CA ILE A 12 2.28 2.94 -7.06
C ILE A 12 2.06 1.53 -7.64
N GLU A 13 2.02 1.39 -8.96
CA GLU A 13 1.84 0.10 -9.63
C GLU A 13 2.98 -0.90 -9.34
N LYS A 14 4.19 -0.39 -9.09
CA LYS A 14 5.35 -1.19 -8.70
C LYS A 14 5.38 -1.57 -7.21
N GLY A 15 4.51 -1.00 -6.38
CA GLY A 15 4.55 -1.21 -4.92
C GLY A 15 5.80 -0.62 -4.26
N ASP A 16 6.35 0.47 -4.80
CA ASP A 16 7.57 1.10 -4.29
C ASP A 16 7.36 1.64 -2.85
N LEU A 17 8.25 1.25 -1.92
CA LEU A 17 8.16 1.60 -0.49
C LEU A 17 8.33 3.11 -0.21
N SER A 18 8.84 3.89 -1.16
CA SER A 18 8.92 5.35 -1.06
C SER A 18 7.58 6.05 -1.28
N VAL A 19 6.55 5.33 -1.71
CA VAL A 19 5.22 5.89 -1.97
C VAL A 19 4.45 6.00 -0.65
N GLY A 20 4.23 7.24 -0.19
CA GLY A 20 3.40 7.50 0.97
C GLY A 20 1.92 7.13 0.75
N MET A 21 1.25 6.71 1.83
CA MET A 21 -0.15 6.25 1.83
C MET A 21 -1.14 7.23 1.16
N MET A 22 -0.91 8.54 1.28
CA MET A 22 -1.77 9.55 0.65
C MET A 22 -1.82 9.44 -0.88
N ALA A 23 -0.74 8.97 -1.52
CA ALA A 23 -0.73 8.78 -2.96
C ALA A 23 -1.60 7.58 -3.37
N TYR A 24 -1.54 6.47 -2.62
CA TYR A 24 -2.45 5.34 -2.79
C TYR A 24 -3.91 5.75 -2.56
N ALA A 25 -4.21 6.46 -1.48
CA ALA A 25 -5.56 6.92 -1.17
C ALA A 25 -6.16 7.81 -2.29
N ARG A 26 -5.38 8.70 -2.88
CA ARG A 26 -5.84 9.54 -4.01
C ARG A 26 -6.14 8.75 -5.27
N VAL A 27 -5.34 7.73 -5.57
CA VAL A 27 -5.58 6.85 -6.73
C VAL A 27 -6.84 6.03 -6.50
N LEU A 28 -6.95 5.38 -5.35
CA LEU A 28 -8.11 4.57 -4.99
C LEU A 28 -9.40 5.41 -4.98
N GLY A 29 -9.39 6.59 -4.37
CA GLY A 29 -10.56 7.49 -4.38
C GLY A 29 -10.91 8.02 -5.77
N ALA A 30 -9.94 8.17 -6.68
CA ALA A 30 -10.21 8.55 -8.06
C ALA A 30 -10.79 7.40 -8.91
N LEU A 31 -10.61 6.16 -8.47
CA LEU A 31 -11.16 4.95 -9.08
C LEU A 31 -12.46 4.49 -8.38
N ASP A 32 -13.00 5.31 -7.47
CA ASP A 32 -14.19 5.01 -6.66
C ASP A 32 -14.06 3.69 -5.87
N CYS A 33 -12.85 3.42 -5.37
CA CYS A 33 -12.55 2.26 -4.54
C CYS A 33 -12.74 2.56 -3.06
N GLU A 34 -13.14 1.55 -2.30
CA GLU A 34 -13.20 1.59 -0.85
C GLU A 34 -11.89 1.09 -0.21
N LEU A 35 -11.51 1.69 0.93
CA LEU A 35 -10.34 1.28 1.69
C LEU A 35 -10.78 0.62 3.01
N SER A 36 -10.40 -0.63 3.21
CA SER A 36 -10.46 -1.28 4.52
C SER A 36 -9.08 -1.25 5.17
N VAL A 37 -8.98 -0.58 6.32
CA VAL A 37 -7.76 -0.62 7.14
C VAL A 37 -7.87 -1.85 8.05
N ILE A 38 -7.08 -2.87 7.73
CA ILE A 38 -6.98 -4.07 8.55
C ILE A 38 -5.80 -3.87 9.51
N PRO A 39 -6.01 -3.89 10.84
CA PRO A 39 -4.92 -3.85 11.78
C PRO A 39 -3.94 -5.00 11.50
N ALA A 40 -2.65 -4.71 11.54
CA ALA A 40 -1.67 -5.79 11.57
C ALA A 40 -1.96 -6.63 12.82
N ALA A 41 -2.27 -7.92 12.61
CA ALA A 41 -2.33 -8.86 13.71
C ALA A 41 -0.90 -9.12 14.22
N MET A 42 -0.75 -9.32 15.53
CA MET A 42 0.50 -9.88 16.05
C MET A 42 0.64 -11.27 15.43
N PRO A 43 1.69 -11.53 14.62
CA PRO A 43 1.86 -12.83 14.02
C PRO A 43 2.11 -13.87 15.11
N THR A 44 1.59 -15.07 14.91
CA THR A 44 1.85 -16.22 15.78
C THR A 44 3.31 -16.68 15.63
N LEU A 45 3.78 -17.48 16.61
CA LEU A 45 5.14 -18.01 16.59
C LEU A 45 5.40 -18.89 15.35
N ASP A 46 4.38 -19.59 14.85
CA ASP A 46 4.47 -20.44 13.66
C ASP A 46 4.62 -19.62 12.36
N GLU A 47 4.08 -18.40 12.32
CA GLU A 47 4.10 -17.50 11.15
C GLU A 47 5.41 -16.72 10.98
N ILE A 48 6.25 -16.66 12.01
CA ILE A 48 7.53 -15.92 11.99
C ILE A 48 8.76 -16.84 11.88
N GLN A 49 8.56 -18.13 11.63
CA GLN A 49 9.66 -19.06 11.37
C GLN A 49 10.45 -18.63 10.13
N GLY A 50 11.77 -18.45 10.27
CA GLY A 50 12.67 -18.06 9.17
C GLY A 50 12.74 -16.56 8.88
N VAL A 51 12.10 -15.70 9.67
CA VAL A 51 12.21 -14.23 9.53
C VAL A 51 13.62 -13.72 9.91
N PHE A 52 14.37 -14.49 10.70
CA PHE A 52 15.68 -14.13 11.22
C PHE A 52 16.85 -14.95 10.62
N ASP A 53 16.57 -15.79 9.62
CA ASP A 53 17.59 -16.51 8.85
C ASP A 53 18.01 -15.70 7.61
#